data_AF-B1YIB4-F1
#
_entry.id   AF-B1YIB4-F1
#
_cell.length_a   1.000
_cell.length_b   1.000
_cell.length_c   1.000
_cell.angle_alpha   90.00
_cell.angle_beta   90.00
_cell.angle_gamma   90.00
#
_symmetry.space_group_name_H-M   'P 1'
#
loop_
_entity.id
_entity.type
_entity.pdbx_description
1 polymer ?
#
loop_
_entity_poly.entity_id
_entity_poly.type
_entity_poly.pdbx_seq_one_letter_code
_entity_poly.pdbx_strand_id
1 'polypeptide(L)'
;MLIPEKETVVKMISERYNCALTIMKQKKIMYEGTTRNDKSVVLCTPETKLHNQEHGWFDLSTKQVEILDGADMAIMAVRIEGNKVYFVEFKNLRRLMTADMILDYSKDEKWRFYIWEDHIKVRGNDEKFYVSGEVVKTVEHV
;
A
#
# COMPACT_ATOMS: atom_id res chain seq x y z
N MET A 1 -11.92 0.18 -16.16
CA MET A 1 -12.46 0.99 -15.04
C MET A 1 -11.34 1.86 -14.48
N LEU A 2 -11.65 2.89 -13.68
CA LEU A 2 -10.62 3.80 -13.15
C LEU A 2 -9.96 3.24 -11.88
N ILE A 3 -8.69 3.58 -11.66
CA ILE A 3 -7.97 3.39 -10.39
C ILE A 3 -8.13 4.70 -9.60
N PRO A 4 -8.38 4.66 -8.27
CA PRO A 4 -8.50 5.87 -7.45
C PRO A 4 -7.24 6.76 -7.56
N GLU A 5 -7.42 8.07 -7.57
CA GLU A 5 -6.30 9.02 -7.53
C GLU A 5 -5.60 9.00 -6.17
N LYS A 6 -4.28 9.28 -6.15
CA LYS A 6 -3.48 9.25 -4.91
C LYS A 6 -3.98 10.28 -3.92
N GLU A 7 -4.23 11.48 -4.40
CA GLU A 7 -4.62 12.65 -3.61
C GLU A 7 -5.94 12.40 -2.87
N THR A 8 -6.91 11.78 -3.55
CA THR A 8 -8.19 11.37 -2.94
C THR A 8 -7.98 10.36 -1.82
N VAL A 9 -7.14 9.34 -2.04
CA VAL A 9 -6.83 8.31 -1.03
C VAL A 9 -6.05 8.88 0.15
N VAL A 10 -5.05 9.73 -0.11
CA VAL A 10 -4.26 10.41 0.91
C VAL A 10 -5.14 11.29 1.79
N LYS A 11 -6.07 12.06 1.20
CA LYS A 11 -7.01 12.89 1.95
C LYS A 11 -7.89 12.05 2.87
N MET A 12 -8.50 10.99 2.35
CA MET A 12 -9.36 10.10 3.14
C MET A 12 -8.58 9.40 4.28
N ILE A 13 -7.33 9.00 4.06
CA ILE A 13 -6.49 8.45 5.15
C ILE A 13 -6.13 9.53 6.17
N SER A 14 -5.79 10.74 5.72
CA SER A 14 -5.50 11.89 6.59
C SER A 14 -6.67 12.18 7.53
N GLU A 15 -7.91 12.15 7.01
CA GLU A 15 -9.14 12.30 7.78
C GLU A 15 -9.36 11.13 8.75
N ARG A 16 -9.21 9.88 8.28
CA ARG A 16 -9.39 8.65 9.09
C ARG A 16 -8.48 8.61 10.33
N TYR A 17 -7.23 9.04 10.17
CA TYR A 17 -6.22 9.02 11.24
C TYR A 17 -6.00 10.40 11.89
N ASN A 18 -6.79 11.40 11.50
CA ASN A 18 -6.72 12.76 12.04
C ASN A 18 -5.28 13.32 12.07
N CYS A 19 -4.60 13.18 10.93
CA CYS A 19 -3.21 13.60 10.72
C CYS A 19 -3.06 14.28 9.36
N ALA A 20 -2.02 15.10 9.20
CA ALA A 20 -1.64 15.65 7.90
C ALA A 20 -0.56 14.75 7.29
N LEU A 21 -0.81 14.26 6.06
CA LEU A 21 0.15 13.46 5.31
C LEU A 21 0.80 14.30 4.20
N THR A 22 2.14 14.30 4.16
CA THR A 22 2.93 14.97 3.14
C THR A 22 3.73 13.95 2.33
N ILE A 23 3.95 14.23 1.05
CA ILE A 23 4.74 13.34 0.19
C ILE A 23 6.21 13.37 0.62
N MET A 24 6.81 12.19 0.78
CA MET A 24 8.23 12.08 1.08
C MET A 24 9.05 12.49 -0.15
N LYS A 25 10.06 13.34 0.03
CA LYS A 25 10.91 13.83 -1.07
C LYS A 25 11.46 12.66 -1.89
N GLN A 26 11.33 12.75 -3.22
CA GLN A 26 11.74 11.73 -4.21
C GLN A 26 11.01 10.38 -4.14
N LYS A 27 10.00 10.19 -3.28
CA LYS A 27 9.23 8.94 -3.17
C LYS A 27 7.78 9.16 -3.60
N LYS A 28 7.47 8.86 -4.87
CA LYS A 28 6.19 9.19 -5.53
C LYS A 28 4.92 8.54 -4.95
N ILE A 29 5.05 7.58 -4.04
CA ILE A 29 3.93 6.83 -3.45
C ILE A 29 4.05 6.70 -1.92
N MET A 30 5.02 7.38 -1.30
CA MET A 30 5.26 7.32 0.14
C MET A 30 4.93 8.68 0.75
N TYR A 31 4.16 8.67 1.81
CA TYR A 31 3.74 9.84 2.55
C TYR A 31 4.07 9.64 4.03
N GLU A 32 4.39 10.73 4.70
CA GLU A 32 4.70 10.74 6.12
C GLU A 32 3.84 11.78 6.84
N GLY A 33 3.62 11.56 8.13
CA GLY A 33 2.90 12.48 8.99
C GLY A 33 3.00 12.06 10.45
N THR A 34 2.36 12.84 11.31
CA THR A 34 2.32 12.57 12.75
C THR A 34 0.89 12.73 13.24
N THR A 35 0.44 11.79 14.07
CA THR A 35 -0.86 11.91 14.75
C THR A 35 -0.81 12.97 15.86
N ARG A 36 -1.96 13.34 16.42
CA ARG A 36 -2.03 14.24 17.59
C ARG A 36 -1.30 13.73 18.84
N ASN A 37 -1.03 12.43 18.91
CA ASN A 37 -0.35 11.79 20.05
C ASN A 37 1.13 11.50 19.73
N ASP A 38 1.75 12.28 18.84
CA ASP A 38 3.15 12.18 18.42
C ASP A 38 3.58 10.84 17.80
N LYS A 39 2.61 9.99 17.43
CA LYS A 39 2.91 8.75 16.69
C LYS A 39 3.21 9.06 15.23
N SER A 40 4.32 8.52 14.74
CA SER A 40 4.70 8.57 13.33
C SER A 40 3.76 7.73 12.47
N VAL A 41 3.32 8.31 11.35
CA VAL A 41 2.47 7.65 10.35
C VAL A 41 3.20 7.63 9.03
N VAL A 42 3.32 6.45 8.42
CA VAL A 42 3.77 6.30 7.04
C VAL A 42 2.67 5.65 6.23
N LEU A 43 2.33 6.26 5.11
CA LEU A 43 1.38 5.75 4.12
C LEU A 43 2.12 5.40 2.82
N CYS A 44 1.91 4.18 2.32
CA CYS A 44 2.30 3.77 0.98
C CYS A 44 1.05 3.56 0.10
N THR A 45 1.02 4.14 -1.10
CA THR A 45 -0.14 4.08 -2.02
C THR A 45 0.18 3.39 -3.35
N PRO A 46 0.59 2.11 -3.36
CA PRO A 46 0.88 1.40 -4.60
C PRO A 46 -0.39 1.30 -5.45
N GLU A 47 -0.22 1.16 -6.76
CA GLU A 47 -1.33 0.91 -7.69
C GLU A 47 -1.12 -0.39 -8.44
N THR A 48 -2.21 -1.04 -8.78
CA THR A 48 -2.19 -2.20 -9.67
C THR A 48 -3.49 -2.34 -10.44
N LYS A 49 -3.43 -2.98 -11.61
CA LYS A 49 -4.60 -3.38 -12.38
C LYS A 49 -4.87 -4.85 -12.13
N LEU A 50 -6.13 -5.21 -11.99
CA LEU A 50 -6.51 -6.63 -11.95
C LEU A 50 -6.68 -7.09 -13.39
N HIS A 51 -5.93 -8.10 -13.78
CA HIS A 51 -6.09 -8.74 -15.08
C HIS A 51 -7.17 -9.83 -14.95
N ASN A 52 -8.16 -9.85 -15.85
CA ASN A 52 -9.25 -10.84 -15.80
C ASN A 52 -8.68 -12.26 -15.70
N GLN A 53 -9.14 -13.03 -14.70
CA GLN A 53 -8.69 -14.40 -14.37
C GLN A 53 -7.26 -14.53 -13.84
N GLU A 54 -6.53 -13.42 -13.68
CA GLU A 54 -5.19 -13.38 -13.12
C GLU A 54 -5.13 -12.44 -11.91
N HIS A 55 -3.91 -12.17 -11.44
CA HIS A 55 -3.64 -11.29 -10.31
C HIS A 55 -2.99 -9.99 -10.80
N GLY A 56 -3.30 -8.89 -10.14
CA GLY A 56 -2.45 -7.71 -10.19
C GLY A 56 -1.16 -7.96 -9.41
N TRP A 57 -0.17 -7.10 -9.59
CA TRP A 57 1.00 -7.08 -8.72
C TRP A 57 1.54 -5.67 -8.51
N PHE A 58 2.29 -5.51 -7.43
CA PHE A 58 3.18 -4.38 -7.21
C PHE A 58 4.43 -4.84 -6.46
N ASP A 59 5.49 -4.05 -6.53
CA ASP A 59 6.72 -4.31 -5.80
C ASP A 59 6.97 -3.22 -4.74
N LEU A 60 7.56 -3.61 -3.61
CA LEU A 60 8.18 -2.68 -2.65
C LEU A 60 9.68 -2.94 -2.60
N SER A 61 10.48 -1.89 -2.73
CA SER A 61 11.93 -1.99 -2.53
C SER A 61 12.29 -2.11 -1.06
N THR A 62 13.48 -2.62 -0.77
CA THR A 62 14.00 -2.73 0.61
C THR A 62 13.93 -1.41 1.37
N LYS A 63 14.26 -0.30 0.73
CA LYS A 63 14.15 1.03 1.34
C LYS A 63 12.71 1.41 1.68
N GLN A 64 11.72 1.02 0.87
CA GLN A 64 10.31 1.30 1.19
C GLN A 64 9.84 0.45 2.37
N VAL A 65 10.25 -0.82 2.43
CA VAL A 65 9.96 -1.72 3.54
C VAL A 65 10.58 -1.22 4.84
N GLU A 66 11.85 -0.80 4.82
CA GLU A 66 12.53 -0.23 5.99
C GLU A 66 11.81 1.01 6.55
N ILE A 67 11.35 1.90 5.67
CA ILE A 67 10.60 3.09 6.09
C ILE A 67 9.27 2.72 6.74
N LEU A 68 8.57 1.73 6.19
CA LEU A 68 7.31 1.25 6.77
C LEU A 68 7.55 0.52 8.10
N ASP A 69 8.60 -0.30 8.21
CA ASP A 69 8.96 -1.01 9.45
C ASP A 69 9.29 -0.04 10.59
N GLY A 70 9.92 1.10 10.28
CA GLY A 70 10.32 2.12 11.25
C GLY A 70 9.19 3.00 11.80
N ALA A 71 8.00 3.00 11.19
CA ALA A 71 6.89 3.85 11.61
C ALA A 71 6.08 3.23 12.77
N ASP A 72 5.50 4.06 13.64
CA ASP A 72 4.55 3.60 14.66
C ASP A 72 3.30 3.02 13.99
N MET A 73 2.78 3.74 12.99
CA MET A 73 1.64 3.37 12.18
C MET A 73 2.06 3.30 10.71
N ALA A 74 2.11 2.08 10.17
CA ALA A 74 2.48 1.82 8.78
C ALA A 74 1.25 1.33 8.01
N ILE A 75 0.79 2.15 7.07
CA ILE A 75 -0.45 1.91 6.32
C ILE A 75 -0.11 1.72 4.86
N MET A 76 -0.67 0.67 4.26
CA MET A 76 -0.71 0.52 2.81
C MET A 76 -2.14 0.71 2.32
N ALA A 77 -2.30 1.59 1.35
CA ALA A 77 -3.56 1.80 0.63
C ALA A 77 -3.35 1.38 -0.83
N VAL A 78 -3.58 0.10 -1.12
CA VAL A 78 -3.38 -0.47 -2.46
C VAL A 78 -4.54 -0.04 -3.35
N ARG A 79 -4.26 0.83 -4.32
CA ARG A 79 -5.25 1.37 -5.26
C ARG A 79 -5.41 0.41 -6.42
N ILE A 80 -6.63 -0.09 -6.63
CA ILE A 80 -6.91 -1.09 -7.65
C ILE A 80 -7.98 -0.61 -8.62
N GLU A 81 -8.02 -1.24 -9.80
CA GLU A 81 -9.03 -0.97 -10.81
C GLU A 81 -10.46 -1.25 -10.27
N GLY A 82 -11.43 -0.46 -10.73
CA GLY A 82 -12.80 -0.50 -10.21
C GLY A 82 -13.04 0.48 -9.07
N ASN A 83 -12.19 1.50 -8.95
CA ASN A 83 -12.24 2.56 -7.94
C ASN A 83 -12.21 2.02 -6.49
N LYS A 84 -11.49 0.92 -6.26
CA LYS A 84 -11.37 0.27 -4.95
C LYS A 84 -9.99 0.51 -4.34
N VAL A 85 -9.94 0.48 -3.01
CA VAL A 85 -8.68 0.51 -2.24
C VAL A 85 -8.68 -0.61 -1.20
N TYR A 86 -7.58 -1.34 -1.10
CA TYR A 86 -7.31 -2.24 0.03
C TYR A 86 -6.50 -1.51 1.09
N PHE A 87 -7.07 -1.39 2.28
CA PHE A 87 -6.35 -0.89 3.45
C PHE A 87 -5.70 -2.04 4.19
N VAL A 88 -4.38 -1.94 4.34
CA VAL A 88 -3.57 -2.95 5.00
C VAL A 88 -2.72 -2.27 6.06
N GLU A 89 -2.81 -2.74 7.29
CA GLU A 89 -1.79 -2.45 8.30
C GLU A 89 -0.53 -3.22 7.92
N PHE A 90 0.50 -2.50 7.49
CA PHE A 90 1.69 -3.11 6.89
C PHE A 90 2.36 -4.10 7.84
N LYS A 91 2.39 -3.82 9.14
CA LYS A 91 2.99 -4.68 10.15
C LYS A 91 2.37 -6.08 10.22
N ASN A 92 1.10 -6.24 9.84
CA ASN A 92 0.46 -7.55 9.76
C ASN A 92 0.89 -8.30 8.49
N LEU A 93 0.92 -7.61 7.34
CA LEU A 93 1.41 -8.20 6.08
C LEU A 93 2.91 -8.52 6.14
N ARG A 94 3.69 -7.68 6.83
CA ARG A 94 5.14 -7.80 7.03
C ARG A 94 5.55 -9.15 7.61
N ARG A 95 4.70 -9.76 8.45
CA ARG A 95 4.94 -11.08 9.07
C ARG A 95 5.04 -12.20 8.04
N LEU A 96 4.47 -12.01 6.86
CA LEU A 96 4.50 -12.99 5.76
C LEU A 96 5.74 -12.83 4.87
N MET A 97 6.57 -11.82 5.11
CA MET A 97 7.74 -11.49 4.30
C MET A 97 9.03 -11.99 4.98
N THR A 98 9.80 -12.80 4.25
CA THR A 98 11.13 -13.25 4.69
C THR A 98 12.20 -12.80 3.70
N ALA A 99 13.47 -12.83 4.12
CA ALA A 99 14.58 -12.31 3.33
C ALA A 99 14.89 -13.18 2.10
N ASP A 100 14.65 -14.48 2.15
CA ASP A 100 14.79 -15.42 1.03
C ASP A 100 13.76 -15.20 -0.10
N MET A 101 12.70 -14.43 0.16
CA MET A 101 11.69 -14.05 -0.84
C MET A 101 12.08 -12.82 -1.66
N ILE A 102 13.18 -12.14 -1.32
CA ILE A 102 13.63 -10.94 -2.02
C ILE A 102 14.02 -11.29 -3.46
N LEU A 103 13.48 -10.51 -4.39
CA LEU A 103 13.90 -10.53 -5.78
C LEU A 103 15.17 -9.70 -5.94
N ASP A 104 16.30 -10.37 -6.16
CA ASP A 104 17.56 -9.69 -6.48
C ASP A 104 17.62 -9.34 -7.97
N TYR A 105 17.40 -8.06 -8.27
CA TYR A 105 17.63 -7.50 -9.60
C TYR A 105 18.96 -6.73 -9.67
N SER A 106 20.04 -7.23 -9.08
CA SER A 106 21.43 -6.72 -9.10
C SER A 106 21.66 -5.29 -8.54
N LYS A 107 20.63 -4.44 -8.46
CA LYS A 107 20.66 -3.03 -8.02
C LYS A 107 19.36 -2.55 -7.36
N ASP A 108 18.33 -3.40 -7.27
CA ASP A 108 17.00 -3.01 -6.79
C ASP A 108 16.28 -4.23 -6.20
N GLU A 109 16.63 -4.56 -4.96
CA GLU A 109 16.02 -5.64 -4.18
C GLU A 109 14.57 -5.29 -3.81
N LYS A 110 13.66 -6.23 -4.09
CA LYS A 110 12.22 -6.01 -3.91
C LYS A 110 11.49 -7.23 -3.37
N TRP A 111 10.42 -6.96 -2.63
CA TRP A 111 9.33 -7.92 -2.44
C TRP A 111 8.23 -7.66 -3.45
N ARG A 112 7.76 -8.74 -4.08
CA ARG A 112 6.60 -8.71 -4.98
C ARG A 112 5.36 -9.17 -4.24
N PHE A 113 4.28 -8.42 -4.42
CA PHE A 113 2.96 -8.72 -3.88
C PHE A 113 2.00 -8.99 -5.03
N TYR A 114 1.32 -10.12 -4.96
CA TYR A 114 0.26 -10.51 -5.89
C TYR A 114 -1.09 -10.17 -5.28
N ILE A 115 -1.98 -9.59 -6.08
CA ILE A 115 -3.23 -8.97 -5.64
C ILE A 115 -4.40 -9.61 -6.38
N TRP A 116 -5.33 -10.19 -5.62
CA TRP A 116 -6.60 -10.73 -6.09
C TRP A 116 -7.75 -9.86 -5.59
N GLU A 117 -8.99 -10.25 -5.93
CA GLU A 117 -10.20 -9.53 -5.49
C GLU A 117 -10.45 -9.59 -3.97
N ASP A 118 -9.93 -10.61 -3.29
CA ASP A 118 -10.23 -10.92 -1.88
C ASP A 118 -8.97 -11.12 -1.02
N HIS A 119 -7.78 -11.18 -1.61
CA HIS A 119 -6.54 -11.42 -0.87
C HIS A 119 -5.28 -10.89 -1.55
N ILE A 120 -4.22 -10.81 -0.76
CA ILE A 120 -2.85 -10.50 -1.16
C ILE A 120 -1.98 -11.71 -0.83
N LYS A 121 -1.00 -12.02 -1.70
CA LYS A 121 0.11 -12.95 -1.37
C LYS A 121 1.45 -12.28 -1.59
N VAL A 122 2.42 -12.63 -0.76
CA VAL A 122 3.83 -12.30 -0.98
C VAL A 122 4.42 -13.38 -1.88
N ARG A 123 5.14 -13.00 -2.94
CA ARG A 123 5.81 -13.99 -3.82
C ARG A 123 6.74 -14.88 -2.99
N GLY A 124 6.60 -16.20 -3.16
CA GLY A 124 7.35 -17.18 -2.37
C GLY A 124 6.66 -17.59 -1.07
N ASN A 125 5.52 -16.99 -0.73
CA ASN A 125 4.66 -17.40 0.39
C ASN A 125 3.24 -17.74 -0.11
N ASP A 126 2.76 -18.94 0.21
CA ASP A 126 1.43 -19.39 -0.19
C ASP A 126 0.30 -18.92 0.74
N GLU A 127 0.64 -18.35 1.90
CA GLU A 127 -0.33 -17.80 2.84
C GLU A 127 -1.09 -16.62 2.23
N LYS A 128 -2.42 -16.64 2.40
CA LYS A 128 -3.33 -15.59 1.91
C LYS A 128 -3.54 -14.56 3.00
N PHE A 129 -3.20 -13.31 2.70
CA PHE A 129 -3.59 -12.16 3.50
C PHE A 129 -4.92 -11.62 2.99
N TYR A 130 -6.03 -11.98 3.64
CA TYR A 130 -7.37 -11.57 3.22
C TYR A 130 -7.58 -10.06 3.37
N VAL A 131 -8.21 -9.45 2.36
CA VAL A 131 -8.50 -8.02 2.30
C VAL A 131 -9.93 -7.80 1.80
N SER A 132 -10.49 -6.63 2.13
CA SER A 132 -11.76 -6.19 1.59
C SER A 132 -11.58 -4.82 0.94
N GLY A 133 -12.05 -4.68 -0.30
CA GLY A 133 -12.03 -3.42 -1.04
C GLY A 133 -13.06 -2.43 -0.54
N GLU A 134 -12.61 -1.23 -0.18
CA GLU A 134 -13.49 -0.08 -0.01
C GLU A 134 -13.58 0.68 -1.34
N VAL A 135 -14.81 0.96 -1.80
CA VAL A 135 -15.04 1.76 -3.01
C VAL A 135 -14.86 3.23 -2.65
N VAL A 136 -13.94 3.91 -3.31
CA VAL A 136 -13.73 5.35 -3.15
C VAL A 136 -14.75 6.05 -4.03
N LYS A 137 -15.67 6.81 -3.43
CA LYS A 137 -16.54 7.70 -4.22
C LYS A 137 -15.69 8.87 -4.68
N THR A 138 -15.45 9.00 -5.98
CA THR A 138 -14.95 10.27 -6.53
C THR A 138 -16.01 11.33 -6.28
N VAL A 139 -15.63 12.41 -5.60
CA VAL A 139 -16.48 13.60 -5.50
C VAL A 139 -16.51 14.19 -6.90
N GLU A 140 -17.61 14.03 -7.62
CA GLU A 140 -17.84 14.80 -8.84
C GLU A 140 -17.90 16.26 -8.41
N HIS A 141 -16.92 17.05 -8.84
CA HIS A 141 -17.04 18.51 -8.80
C HIS A 141 -18.11 18.89 -9.82
N VAL A 142 -19.33 19.12 -9.32
CA VAL A 142 -20.40 19.83 -10.03
C VAL A 142 -20.22 21.33 -9.80
#